data_AF-A0A9W6VF62-F1
#
_entry.id   AF-A0A9W6VF62-F1
#
_cell.length_a   1.000
_cell.length_b   1.000
_cell.length_c   1.000
_cell.angle_alpha   90.00
_cell.angle_beta   90.00
_cell.angle_gamma   90.00
#
_symmetry.space_group_name_H-M   'P 1'
#
loop_
_entity.id
_entity.type
_entity.pdbx_description
1 polymer ?
#
loop_
_entity_poly.entity_id
_entity_poly.type
_entity_poly.pdbx_seq_one_letter_code
_entity_poly.pdbx_strand_id
1 'polypeptide(L)'
;MFGKRGRVAMPRPLRHGLATTALVLVVCGAVAAVSGYSLATERTPQAAGRALSGLIYPALIAVVVVAVGGWVWLRRVLLFRRPGRVCRLRRVRIQRGLLVRSWLETQESPRCWIPVFFEPELVTLPSPATARLHGKRLAAVEIDGVRLYPSGRLRTTQPLGRRGDNPALPDEHAPARARTAARWPRQLRVDSVLLVTAPIVGLFWVFLDDSGVFGWLGATAVTAFVALWWAAIRGSDPS
;
A
#
# COMPACT_ATOMS: atom_id res chain seq x y z
N MET A 1 -6.50 23.33 -25.63
CA MET A 1 -6.26 24.51 -24.77
C MET A 1 -6.90 24.26 -23.41
N PHE A 2 -6.20 23.59 -22.48
CA PHE A 2 -6.58 23.52 -21.07
C PHE A 2 -5.31 23.25 -20.25
N GLY A 3 -4.86 24.27 -19.52
CA GLY A 3 -3.63 24.22 -18.74
C GLY A 3 -3.74 25.07 -17.50
N LYS A 4 -4.88 25.02 -16.78
CA LYS A 4 -4.88 25.40 -15.37
C LYS A 4 -3.87 24.47 -14.71
N ARG A 5 -2.72 25.02 -14.29
CA ARG A 5 -1.84 24.39 -13.28
C ARG A 5 -2.63 24.34 -11.96
N GLY A 6 -3.66 23.51 -11.93
CA GLY A 6 -4.30 23.10 -10.69
C GLY A 6 -3.21 22.48 -9.83
N ARG A 7 -3.24 22.72 -8.51
CA ARG A 7 -2.40 22.00 -7.55
C ARG A 7 -2.35 20.54 -7.99
N VAL A 8 -1.14 20.04 -8.27
CA VAL A 8 -0.95 18.62 -8.59
C VAL A 8 -1.45 17.87 -7.36
N ALA A 9 -2.68 17.38 -7.45
CA ALA A 9 -3.30 16.61 -6.40
C ALA A 9 -2.37 15.44 -6.12
N MET A 10 -1.94 15.26 -4.87
CA MET A 10 -1.11 14.10 -4.53
C MET A 10 -1.77 12.82 -5.07
N PRO A 11 -1.04 11.94 -5.76
CA PRO A 11 -1.58 10.69 -6.28
C PRO A 11 -2.23 9.88 -5.16
N ARG A 12 -3.33 9.19 -5.46
CA ARG A 12 -4.07 8.37 -4.48
C ARG A 12 -3.17 7.41 -3.71
N PRO A 13 -2.26 6.63 -4.34
CA PRO A 13 -1.53 5.62 -3.61
C PRO A 13 -0.52 6.25 -2.67
N LEU A 14 0.02 7.43 -3.00
CA LEU A 14 0.88 8.18 -2.08
C LEU A 14 0.08 8.65 -0.86
N ARG A 15 -1.11 9.22 -1.07
CA ARG A 15 -1.99 9.64 0.05
C ARG A 15 -2.37 8.45 0.94
N HIS A 16 -2.71 7.32 0.34
CA HIS A 16 -3.09 6.11 1.06
C HIS A 16 -1.91 5.51 1.84
N GLY A 17 -0.71 5.48 1.24
CA GLY A 17 0.52 5.07 1.90
C GLY A 17 0.91 5.99 3.06
N LEU A 18 0.79 7.30 2.90
CA LEU A 18 1.03 8.27 3.98
C LEU A 18 0.00 8.15 5.10
N ALA A 19 -1.29 8.00 4.77
CA ALA A 19 -2.35 7.84 5.75
C ALA A 19 -2.18 6.56 6.59
N THR A 20 -1.86 5.43 5.96
CA THR A 20 -1.59 4.17 6.69
C THR A 20 -0.30 4.24 7.52
N THR A 21 0.73 4.93 7.03
CA THR A 21 1.95 5.21 7.82
C THR A 21 1.60 6.05 9.06
N ALA A 22 0.84 7.12 8.89
CA ALA A 22 0.40 7.97 10.00
C ALA A 22 -0.44 7.20 11.03
N LEU A 23 -1.35 6.33 10.58
CA LEU A 23 -2.12 5.48 11.48
C LEU A 23 -1.24 4.56 12.33
N VAL A 24 -0.23 3.92 11.73
CA VAL A 24 0.72 3.10 12.49
C VAL A 24 1.47 3.96 13.51
N LEU A 25 1.94 5.15 13.12
CA LEU A 25 2.66 6.05 14.03
C LEU A 25 1.80 6.52 15.20
N VAL A 26 0.53 6.84 14.97
CA VAL A 26 -0.42 7.21 16.03
C VAL A 26 -0.60 6.05 17.01
N VAL A 27 -0.77 4.83 16.52
CA VAL A 27 -0.96 3.64 17.36
C VAL A 27 0.30 3.31 18.13
N CYS A 28 1.47 3.33 17.48
CA CYS A 28 2.76 3.16 18.15
C CYS A 28 2.98 4.23 19.22
N GLY A 29 2.64 5.50 18.94
CA GLY A 29 2.73 6.60 19.89
C GLY A 29 1.80 6.43 21.09
N ALA A 30 0.57 5.97 20.88
CA ALA A 30 -0.37 5.69 21.95
C ALA A 30 0.12 4.56 22.87
N VAL A 31 0.60 3.46 22.29
CA VAL A 31 1.17 2.32 23.07
C VAL A 31 2.42 2.76 23.83
N ALA A 32 3.30 3.54 23.19
CA ALA A 32 4.50 4.07 23.82
C ALA A 32 4.16 5.05 24.97
N ALA A 33 3.15 5.90 24.80
CA ALA A 33 2.73 6.84 25.85
C ALA A 33 2.22 6.12 27.10
N VAL A 34 1.37 5.10 26.92
CA VAL A 34 0.88 4.26 28.02
C VAL A 34 2.04 3.54 28.71
N SER A 35 2.94 2.95 27.91
CA SER A 35 4.11 2.23 28.44
C SER A 35 5.08 3.16 29.17
N GLY A 36 5.26 4.39 28.69
CA GLY A 36 6.06 5.42 29.36
C GLY A 36 5.47 5.88 30.68
N TYR A 37 4.13 5.99 30.77
CA TYR A 37 3.45 6.26 32.03
C TYR A 37 3.65 5.13 33.04
N SER A 38 3.53 3.87 32.60
CA SER A 38 3.82 2.70 33.45
C SER A 38 5.28 2.68 33.91
N LEU A 39 6.23 2.96 33.02
CA LEU A 39 7.66 3.00 33.39
C LEU A 39 7.97 4.05 34.46
N ALA A 40 7.27 5.19 34.43
CA ALA A 40 7.46 6.28 35.39
C ALA A 40 6.81 6.02 36.76
N THR A 41 5.83 5.11 36.84
CA THR A 41 5.00 4.89 38.04
C THR A 41 5.35 3.59 38.77
N GLU A 42 5.79 2.58 38.03
CA GLU A 42 6.11 1.26 38.56
C GLU A 42 7.42 1.24 39.34
N ARG A 43 7.43 0.56 40.48
CA ARG A 43 8.62 0.48 41.38
C ARG A 43 9.31 -0.88 41.36
N THR A 44 8.70 -1.88 40.70
CA THR A 44 9.27 -3.22 40.62
C THR A 44 10.09 -3.39 39.34
N PRO A 45 11.24 -4.09 39.39
CA PRO A 45 12.08 -4.29 38.20
C PRO A 45 11.36 -5.08 37.10
N GLN A 46 10.46 -5.99 37.48
CA GLN A 46 9.68 -6.80 36.54
C GLN A 46 8.63 -5.96 35.79
N ALA A 47 7.94 -5.04 36.47
CA ALA A 47 6.99 -4.14 35.82
C ALA A 47 7.72 -3.09 34.94
N ALA A 48 8.86 -2.58 35.40
CA ALA A 48 9.72 -1.68 34.62
C ALA A 48 10.23 -2.35 33.33
N GLY A 49 10.63 -3.63 33.38
CA GLY A 49 11.05 -4.39 32.20
C GLY A 49 9.95 -4.49 31.14
N ARG A 50 8.71 -4.81 31.55
CA ARG A 50 7.54 -4.86 30.65
C ARG A 50 7.21 -3.50 30.04
N ALA A 51 7.27 -2.45 30.85
CA ALA A 51 7.05 -1.08 30.38
C ALA A 51 8.12 -0.64 29.36
N LEU A 52 9.38 -1.04 29.57
CA LEU A 52 10.47 -0.81 28.63
C LEU A 52 10.24 -1.56 27.32
N SER A 53 9.85 -2.84 27.37
CA SER A 53 9.47 -3.63 26.18
C SER A 53 8.34 -2.96 25.39
N GLY A 54 7.32 -2.46 26.09
CA GLY A 54 6.19 -1.71 25.54
C GLY A 54 6.56 -0.35 24.93
N LEU A 55 7.73 0.21 25.25
CA LEU A 55 8.27 1.42 24.60
C LEU A 55 9.13 1.08 23.37
N ILE A 56 10.07 0.14 23.54
CA ILE A 56 11.07 -0.20 22.52
C ILE A 56 10.39 -0.79 21.28
N TYR A 57 9.45 -1.71 21.48
CA TYR A 57 8.78 -2.41 20.39
C TYR A 57 8.02 -1.46 19.42
N PRO A 58 7.08 -0.61 19.86
CA PRO A 58 6.39 0.31 18.96
C PRO A 58 7.33 1.36 18.37
N ALA A 59 8.38 1.78 19.08
CA ALA A 59 9.40 2.69 18.56
C ALA A 59 10.17 2.06 17.39
N LEU A 60 10.63 0.81 17.54
CA LEU A 60 11.28 0.05 16.46
C LEU A 60 10.37 -0.08 15.24
N ILE A 61 9.10 -0.42 15.46
CA ILE A 61 8.12 -0.54 14.38
C ILE A 61 7.91 0.80 13.68
N ALA A 62 7.77 1.89 14.43
CA ALA A 62 7.63 3.23 13.86
C ALA A 62 8.83 3.58 12.96
N VAL A 63 10.06 3.31 13.43
CA VAL A 63 11.28 3.52 12.65
C VAL A 63 11.28 2.69 11.37
N VAL A 64 10.97 1.39 11.47
CA VAL A 64 10.89 0.49 10.30
C VAL A 64 9.86 0.97 9.29
N VAL A 65 8.67 1.36 9.76
CA VAL A 65 7.56 1.82 8.92
C VAL A 65 7.90 3.11 8.19
N VAL A 66 8.53 4.06 8.87
CA VAL A 66 9.02 5.31 8.26
C VAL A 66 10.15 5.04 7.28
N ALA A 67 11.16 4.25 7.68
CA ALA A 67 12.32 3.98 6.84
C ALA A 67 11.94 3.20 5.57
N VAL A 68 11.19 2.10 5.72
CA VAL A 68 10.75 1.27 4.59
C VAL A 68 9.74 2.01 3.73
N GLY A 69 8.75 2.66 4.35
CA GLY A 69 7.74 3.45 3.63
C GLY A 69 8.37 4.59 2.83
N GLY A 70 9.22 5.38 3.49
CA GLY A 70 9.98 6.47 2.89
C GLY A 70 10.87 5.98 1.75
N TRP A 71 11.66 4.93 1.97
CA TRP A 71 12.51 4.33 0.94
C TRP A 71 11.72 3.85 -0.29
N VAL A 72 10.62 3.14 -0.06
CA VAL A 72 9.75 2.63 -1.12
C VAL A 72 9.17 3.77 -1.94
N TRP A 73 8.62 4.80 -1.30
CA TRP A 73 8.02 5.94 -1.97
C TRP A 73 9.05 6.80 -2.69
N LEU A 74 10.18 7.08 -2.05
CA LEU A 74 11.28 7.83 -2.65
C LEU A 74 11.75 7.15 -3.93
N ARG A 75 12.02 5.84 -3.90
CA ARG A 75 12.45 5.10 -5.09
C ARG A 75 11.44 5.18 -6.23
N ARG A 76 10.15 5.11 -5.93
CA ARG A 76 9.07 5.16 -6.93
C ARG A 76 8.92 6.56 -7.53
N VAL A 77 9.02 7.62 -6.72
CA VAL A 77 8.98 9.01 -7.19
C VAL A 77 10.20 9.32 -8.07
N LEU A 78 11.39 8.86 -7.67
CA LEU A 78 12.62 9.06 -8.43
C LEU A 78 12.62 8.37 -9.80
N LEU A 79 11.75 7.39 -10.06
CA LEU A 79 11.66 6.76 -11.39
C LEU A 79 11.27 7.76 -12.47
N PHE A 80 10.38 8.71 -12.18
CA PHE A 80 9.95 9.71 -13.17
C PHE A 80 11.05 10.69 -13.57
N ARG A 81 12.20 10.69 -12.87
CA ARG A 81 13.41 11.42 -13.30
C ARG A 81 14.22 10.69 -14.36
N ARG A 82 13.95 9.40 -14.60
CA ARG A 82 14.60 8.60 -15.63
C ARG A 82 13.98 8.89 -17.00
N PRO A 83 14.74 8.80 -18.10
CA PRO A 83 14.19 8.96 -19.44
C PRO A 83 13.05 7.97 -19.67
N GLY A 84 11.96 8.45 -20.29
CA GLY A 84 10.78 7.66 -20.59
C GLY A 84 10.86 7.07 -22.01
N ARG A 85 10.56 5.78 -22.14
CA ARG A 85 10.38 5.12 -23.44
C ARG A 85 8.90 5.08 -23.79
N VAL A 86 8.53 5.53 -24.99
CA VAL A 86 7.14 5.44 -25.46
C VAL A 86 6.80 3.98 -25.74
N CYS A 87 5.63 3.52 -25.29
CA CYS A 87 5.11 2.19 -25.56
C CYS A 87 3.58 2.14 -25.54
N ARG A 88 3.00 1.10 -26.13
CA ARG A 88 1.56 0.81 -26.05
C ARG A 88 1.28 -0.20 -24.94
N LEU A 89 0.28 0.09 -24.13
CA LEU A 89 -0.09 -0.68 -22.95
C LEU A 89 -1.59 -1.01 -22.98
N ARG A 90 -1.97 -2.07 -22.27
CA ARG A 90 -3.36 -2.28 -21.84
C ARG A 90 -3.42 -2.58 -20.35
N ARG A 91 -4.50 -2.17 -19.69
CA ARG A 91 -4.76 -2.58 -18.31
C ARG A 91 -5.25 -4.02 -18.28
N VAL A 92 -4.72 -4.77 -17.33
CA VAL A 92 -5.16 -6.11 -17.00
C VAL A 92 -5.30 -6.22 -15.49
N ARG A 93 -6.40 -6.77 -15.00
CA ARG A 93 -6.59 -7.10 -13.59
C ARG A 93 -6.27 -8.57 -13.40
N ILE A 94 -5.50 -8.90 -12.38
CA ILE A 94 -5.20 -10.30 -12.05
C ILE A 94 -5.56 -10.57 -10.59
N GLN A 95 -6.39 -11.58 -10.40
CA GLN A 95 -6.83 -12.06 -9.10
C GLN A 95 -6.16 -13.39 -8.77
N ARG A 96 -5.49 -13.47 -7.62
CA ARG A 96 -4.90 -14.69 -7.05
C ARG A 96 -5.43 -14.88 -5.63
N GLY A 97 -6.41 -15.77 -5.49
CA GLY A 97 -7.16 -15.95 -4.24
C GLY A 97 -7.93 -14.68 -3.87
N LEU A 98 -7.70 -14.17 -2.66
CA LEU A 98 -8.29 -12.93 -2.15
C LEU A 98 -7.52 -11.67 -2.59
N LEU A 99 -6.33 -11.83 -3.18
CA LEU A 99 -5.50 -10.72 -3.61
C LEU A 99 -5.81 -10.35 -5.05
N VAL A 100 -6.14 -9.08 -5.25
CA VAL A 100 -6.33 -8.47 -6.56
C VAL A 100 -5.25 -7.43 -6.78
N ARG A 101 -4.65 -7.44 -7.97
CA ARG A 101 -3.74 -6.38 -8.42
C ARG A 101 -4.07 -5.92 -9.83
N SER A 102 -3.90 -4.61 -10.05
CA SER A 102 -3.84 -4.01 -11.38
C SER A 102 -2.45 -4.19 -11.99
N TRP A 103 -2.44 -4.58 -13.25
CA TRP A 103 -1.25 -4.75 -14.09
C TRP A 103 -1.42 -3.97 -15.38
N LEU A 104 -0.30 -3.58 -15.98
CA LEU A 104 -0.22 -3.08 -17.34
C LEU A 104 0.56 -4.09 -18.17
N GLU A 105 -0.01 -4.52 -19.29
CA GLU A 105 0.64 -5.39 -20.27
C GLU A 105 1.14 -4.55 -21.44
N THR A 106 2.43 -4.61 -21.75
CA THR A 106 2.99 -3.96 -22.95
C THR A 106 2.59 -4.75 -24.19
N GLN A 107 2.25 -4.03 -25.27
CA GLN A 107 1.97 -4.62 -26.58
C GLN A 107 3.25 -4.86 -27.40
N GLU A 108 4.36 -4.26 -27.01
CA GLU A 108 5.67 -4.45 -27.63
C GLU A 108 6.24 -5.84 -27.37
N SER A 109 7.05 -6.34 -28.30
CA SER A 109 7.87 -7.53 -28.09
C SER A 109 9.23 -7.15 -27.51
N PRO A 110 9.71 -7.78 -26.43
CA PRO A 110 9.02 -8.81 -25.64
C PRO A 110 7.92 -8.22 -24.74
N ARG A 111 6.83 -8.96 -24.57
CA ARG A 111 5.73 -8.54 -23.69
C ARG A 111 6.18 -8.49 -22.24
N CYS A 112 5.83 -7.41 -21.57
CA CYS A 112 6.19 -7.14 -20.19
C CYS A 112 4.93 -6.79 -19.38
N TRP A 113 4.95 -7.18 -18.12
CA TRP A 113 3.87 -7.03 -17.15
C TRP A 113 4.34 -6.13 -16.02
N ILE A 114 3.68 -4.99 -15.87
CA ILE A 114 4.05 -3.95 -14.92
C ILE A 114 2.95 -3.87 -13.84
N PRO A 115 3.21 -4.31 -12.60
CA PRO A 115 2.25 -4.18 -11.53
C PRO A 115 2.19 -2.72 -11.07
N VAL A 116 0.99 -2.15 -11.02
CA VAL A 116 0.76 -0.75 -10.65
C VAL A 116 -0.15 -0.64 -9.44
N PHE A 117 -0.10 0.49 -8.74
CA PHE A 117 -1.12 0.83 -7.76
C PHE A 117 -2.46 1.07 -8.45
N PHE A 118 -3.53 0.78 -7.73
CA PHE A 118 -4.84 1.20 -8.19
C PHE A 118 -4.94 2.72 -8.20
N GLU A 119 -5.24 3.26 -9.38
CA GLU A 119 -5.71 4.63 -9.61
C GLU A 119 -7.07 4.55 -10.30
N PRO A 120 -8.05 5.40 -9.97
CA PRO A 120 -9.39 5.34 -10.57
C PRO A 120 -9.37 5.49 -12.10
N GLU A 121 -8.41 6.26 -12.62
CA GLU A 121 -8.21 6.51 -14.06
C GLU A 121 -7.83 5.23 -14.82
N LEU A 122 -7.31 4.20 -14.15
CA LEU A 122 -7.08 2.88 -14.74
C LEU A 122 -8.39 2.22 -15.19
N VAL A 123 -9.50 2.47 -14.47
CA VAL A 123 -10.80 1.87 -14.79
C VAL A 123 -11.36 2.41 -16.10
N THR A 124 -11.04 3.67 -16.43
CA THR A 124 -11.48 4.35 -17.65
C THR A 124 -10.43 4.29 -18.77
N LEU A 125 -9.30 3.62 -18.54
CA LEU A 125 -8.21 3.58 -19.50
C LEU A 125 -8.65 2.90 -20.80
N PRO A 126 -8.54 3.56 -21.97
CA PRO A 126 -8.77 2.92 -23.25
C PRO A 126 -7.72 1.83 -23.48
N SER A 127 -8.11 0.75 -24.17
CA SER A 127 -7.23 -0.37 -24.48
C SER A 127 -7.11 -0.52 -25.99
N PRO A 128 -5.94 -0.30 -26.62
CA PRO A 128 -4.64 0.08 -26.03
C PRO A 128 -4.46 1.60 -25.80
N ALA A 129 -3.60 1.97 -24.86
CA ALA A 129 -3.19 3.35 -24.58
C ALA A 129 -1.68 3.56 -24.85
N THR A 130 -1.30 4.74 -25.34
CA THR A 130 0.11 5.14 -25.51
C THR A 130 0.62 5.76 -24.21
N ALA A 131 1.80 5.36 -23.76
CA ALA A 131 2.35 5.76 -22.48
C ALA A 131 3.87 5.90 -22.51
N ARG A 132 4.43 6.63 -21.55
CA ARG A 132 5.87 6.71 -21.29
C ARG A 132 6.23 5.80 -20.12
N LEU A 133 7.15 4.87 -20.37
CA LEU A 133 7.68 3.92 -19.39
C LEU A 133 9.02 4.43 -18.83
N HIS A 134 9.11 4.58 -17.52
CA HIS A 134 10.30 5.07 -16.84
C HIS A 134 10.93 3.98 -15.98
N GLY A 135 12.18 3.62 -16.28
CA GLY A 135 12.93 2.58 -15.56
C GLY A 135 12.99 1.23 -16.30
N LYS A 136 13.56 0.22 -15.63
CA LYS A 136 13.80 -1.12 -16.21
C LYS A 136 13.20 -2.24 -15.35
N ARG A 137 13.80 -2.54 -14.19
CA ARG A 137 13.32 -3.60 -13.26
C ARG A 137 12.09 -3.18 -12.43
N LEU A 138 12.01 -1.90 -12.13
CA LEU A 138 10.88 -1.24 -11.50
C LEU A 138 10.49 -0.13 -12.47
N ALA A 139 9.26 -0.12 -12.95
CA ALA A 139 8.87 0.71 -14.08
C ALA A 139 7.64 1.54 -13.74
N ALA A 140 7.79 2.86 -13.71
CA ALA A 140 6.69 3.78 -13.57
C ALA A 140 6.11 4.13 -14.95
N VAL A 141 4.82 4.44 -15.01
CA VAL A 141 4.13 4.69 -16.27
C VAL A 141 3.49 6.08 -16.22
N GLU A 142 3.65 6.85 -17.28
CA GLU A 142 2.97 8.13 -17.47
C GLU A 142 2.04 8.06 -18.69
N ILE A 143 0.75 8.34 -18.51
CA ILE A 143 -0.29 8.29 -19.56
C ILE A 143 -1.03 9.61 -19.55
N ASP A 144 -1.03 10.37 -20.64
CA ASP A 144 -1.72 11.67 -20.74
C ASP A 144 -1.43 12.64 -19.57
N GLY A 145 -0.19 12.60 -19.05
CA GLY A 145 0.25 13.39 -17.89
C GLY A 145 -0.09 12.79 -16.51
N VAL A 146 -0.86 11.71 -16.46
CA VAL A 146 -1.14 10.92 -15.25
C VAL A 146 0.04 10.02 -14.92
N ARG A 147 0.52 10.08 -13.67
CA ARG A 147 1.61 9.24 -13.17
C ARG A 147 1.09 8.03 -12.42
N LEU A 148 1.32 6.84 -12.99
CA LEU A 148 1.02 5.56 -12.39
C LEU A 148 2.27 4.98 -11.72
N TYR A 149 2.17 4.76 -10.41
CA TYR A 149 3.28 4.26 -9.60
C TYR A 149 3.33 2.72 -9.63
N PRO A 150 4.53 2.11 -9.71
CA PRO A 150 4.64 0.66 -9.70
C PRO A 150 4.45 0.09 -8.30
N SER A 151 3.60 -0.93 -8.18
CA SER A 151 3.39 -1.68 -6.95
C SER A 151 4.39 -2.83 -6.76
N GLY A 152 5.17 -3.15 -7.80
CA GLY A 152 6.20 -4.21 -7.77
C GLY A 152 7.10 -4.20 -8.99
N ARG A 153 7.96 -5.22 -9.10
CA ARG A 153 8.91 -5.37 -10.21
C ARG A 153 8.21 -5.73 -11.52
N LEU A 154 8.74 -5.23 -12.63
CA LEU A 154 8.37 -5.63 -13.98
C LEU A 154 8.65 -7.13 -14.16
N ARG A 155 7.74 -7.83 -14.86
CA ARG A 155 7.88 -9.25 -15.19
C ARG A 155 7.81 -9.46 -16.69
N THR A 156 8.56 -10.43 -17.19
CA THR A 156 8.51 -10.89 -18.59
C THR A 156 7.54 -12.05 -18.79
N THR A 157 7.09 -12.67 -17.70
CA THR A 157 6.11 -13.75 -17.70
C THR A 157 4.76 -13.27 -17.20
N GLN A 158 3.68 -13.86 -17.74
CA GLN A 158 2.33 -13.55 -17.31
C GLN A 158 2.16 -13.87 -15.81
N PRO A 159 1.55 -12.96 -15.02
CA PRO A 159 1.30 -13.23 -13.60
C PRO A 159 0.26 -14.34 -13.42
N LEU A 160 0.48 -15.19 -12.43
CA LEU A 160 -0.45 -16.26 -12.07
C LEU A 160 -1.75 -15.69 -11.47
N GLY A 161 -2.89 -16.18 -11.95
CA GLY A 161 -4.22 -15.83 -11.42
C GLY A 161 -5.29 -15.73 -12.52
N ARG A 162 -6.54 -15.48 -12.09
CA ARG A 162 -7.64 -15.20 -13.02
C ARG A 162 -7.45 -13.82 -13.61
N ARG A 163 -7.44 -13.74 -14.94
CA ARG A 163 -7.34 -12.50 -15.72
C ARG A 163 -8.72 -11.88 -15.90
N GLY A 164 -8.83 -10.59 -15.61
CA GLY A 164 -9.96 -9.75 -15.98
C GLY A 164 -9.44 -8.60 -16.83
N ASP A 165 -9.97 -8.44 -18.04
CA ASP A 165 -9.63 -7.33 -18.92
C ASP A 165 -10.66 -6.20 -18.79
N ASN A 166 -10.24 -4.97 -19.10
CA ASN A 166 -11.19 -3.87 -19.24
C ASN A 166 -12.12 -4.14 -20.46
N PRO A 167 -13.37 -3.65 -20.43
CA PRO A 167 -14.26 -3.73 -21.59
C PRO A 167 -13.62 -3.05 -22.81
N ALA A 168 -13.82 -3.66 -23.99
CA ALA A 168 -13.28 -3.14 -25.25
C ALA A 168 -13.98 -1.87 -25.75
N LEU A 169 -15.22 -1.65 -25.29
CA LEU A 169 -16.02 -0.47 -25.58
C LEU A 169 -16.01 0.50 -24.38
N PRO A 170 -16.06 1.83 -24.64
CA PRO A 170 -16.26 2.81 -23.58
C PRO A 170 -17.53 2.48 -22.78
N ASP A 171 -17.36 2.30 -21.48
CA ASP A 171 -18.47 1.99 -20.57
C ASP A 171 -18.87 3.26 -19.82
N GLU A 172 -20.11 3.70 -20.04
CA GLU A 172 -20.69 4.92 -19.45
C GLU A 172 -20.67 4.90 -17.92
N HIS A 173 -20.73 3.72 -17.30
CA HIS A 173 -20.69 3.53 -15.86
C HIS A 173 -19.26 3.37 -15.31
N ALA A 174 -18.23 3.32 -16.17
CA ALA A 174 -16.84 3.20 -15.72
C ALA A 174 -16.40 4.31 -14.75
N PRO A 175 -16.75 5.61 -14.96
CA PRO A 175 -16.41 6.67 -14.00
C PRO A 175 -17.09 6.48 -12.63
N ALA A 176 -18.35 6.03 -12.62
CA ALA A 176 -19.06 5.76 -11.38
C ALA A 176 -18.42 4.59 -10.60
N ARG A 177 -18.08 3.50 -11.30
CA ARG A 177 -17.37 2.36 -10.69
C ARG A 177 -15.97 2.74 -10.21
N ALA A 178 -15.25 3.57 -10.96
CA ALA A 178 -13.95 4.11 -10.56
C ALA A 178 -14.03 4.89 -9.25
N ARG A 179 -15.03 5.76 -9.09
CA ARG A 179 -15.29 6.51 -7.86
C ARG A 179 -15.67 5.60 -6.68
N THR A 180 -16.46 4.56 -6.92
CA THR A 180 -16.85 3.59 -5.88
C THR A 180 -15.67 2.72 -5.46
N ALA A 181 -14.86 2.23 -6.42
CA ALA A 181 -13.58 1.58 -6.18
C ALA A 181 -12.62 2.47 -5.39
N ALA A 182 -12.68 3.78 -5.61
CA ALA A 182 -11.85 4.74 -4.91
C ALA A 182 -12.21 4.93 -3.42
N ARG A 183 -13.33 4.40 -2.92
CA ARG A 183 -13.75 4.68 -1.54
C ARG A 183 -12.89 3.95 -0.51
N TRP A 184 -12.52 4.67 0.55
CA TRP A 184 -11.76 4.14 1.69
C TRP A 184 -12.37 2.88 2.32
N PRO A 185 -13.70 2.81 2.58
CA PRO A 185 -14.31 1.59 3.11
C PRO A 185 -14.12 0.35 2.24
N ARG A 186 -14.12 0.52 0.90
CA ARG A 186 -13.92 -0.60 -0.03
C ARG A 186 -12.48 -1.09 0.01
N GLN A 187 -11.53 -0.17 0.12
CA GLN A 187 -10.12 -0.48 0.33
C GLN A 187 -9.91 -1.26 1.64
N LEU A 188 -10.44 -0.76 2.76
CA LEU A 188 -10.33 -1.41 4.07
C LEU A 188 -10.96 -2.81 4.07
N ARG A 189 -12.10 -3.01 3.38
CA ARG A 189 -12.73 -4.33 3.26
C ARG A 189 -11.86 -5.35 2.51
N VAL A 190 -11.08 -4.91 1.53
CA VAL A 190 -10.15 -5.81 0.81
C VAL A 190 -8.94 -6.12 1.67
N ASP A 191 -8.44 -5.13 2.40
CA ASP A 191 -7.23 -5.27 3.21
C ASP A 191 -7.50 -5.93 4.58
N SER A 192 -8.76 -5.98 5.04
CA SER A 192 -9.15 -6.53 6.35
C SER A 192 -8.82 -8.01 6.53
N VAL A 193 -8.65 -8.76 5.44
CA VAL A 193 -8.20 -10.16 5.47
C VAL A 193 -6.87 -10.28 6.22
N LEU A 194 -5.99 -9.29 6.14
CA LEU A 194 -4.71 -9.29 6.85
C LEU A 194 -4.83 -9.00 8.35
N LEU A 195 -5.98 -8.49 8.81
CA LEU A 195 -6.22 -8.19 10.23
C LEU A 195 -6.44 -9.45 11.06
N VAL A 196 -6.85 -10.56 10.44
CA VAL A 196 -7.16 -11.82 11.13
C VAL A 196 -5.96 -12.36 11.90
N THR A 197 -4.73 -12.11 11.42
CA THR A 197 -3.51 -12.58 12.09
C THR A 197 -3.09 -11.71 13.27
N ALA A 198 -3.60 -10.48 13.38
CA ALA A 198 -3.19 -9.54 14.42
C ALA A 198 -3.44 -10.04 15.86
N PRO A 199 -4.64 -10.54 16.24
CA PRO A 199 -4.87 -11.03 17.59
C PRO A 199 -4.03 -12.27 17.93
N ILE A 200 -3.71 -13.11 16.94
CA ILE A 200 -2.86 -14.30 17.11
C ILE A 200 -1.44 -13.86 17.47
N VAL A 201 -0.90 -12.88 16.74
CA VAL A 201 0.41 -12.29 17.05
C VAL A 201 0.40 -11.60 18.41
N GLY A 202 -0.68 -10.90 18.75
CA GLY A 202 -0.85 -10.28 20.06
C GLY A 202 -0.86 -11.30 21.20
N LEU A 203 -1.53 -12.45 21.03
CA LEU A 203 -1.55 -13.53 22.03
C LEU A 203 -0.15 -14.12 22.23
N PHE A 204 0.57 -14.37 21.12
CA PHE A 204 1.95 -14.83 21.17
C PHE A 204 2.85 -13.84 21.91
N TRP A 205 2.66 -12.54 21.70
CA TRP A 205 3.44 -11.51 22.38
C TRP A 205 3.22 -11.51 23.90
N VAL A 206 1.95 -11.58 24.34
CA VAL A 206 1.64 -11.60 25.78
C VAL A 206 2.11 -12.88 26.44
N PHE A 207 2.10 -14.01 25.73
CA PHE A 207 2.69 -15.25 26.24
C PHE A 207 4.19 -15.10 26.54
N LEU A 208 4.92 -14.26 25.79
CA LEU A 208 6.35 -14.04 25.99
C LEU A 208 6.68 -13.02 27.10
N ASP A 209 5.87 -11.97 27.25
CA ASP A 209 6.20 -10.80 28.08
C ASP A 209 5.28 -10.62 29.30
N ASP A 210 4.31 -11.52 29.51
CA ASP A 210 3.35 -11.52 30.65
C ASP A 210 2.72 -10.14 30.93
N SER A 211 2.40 -9.43 29.84
CA SER A 211 1.88 -8.05 29.86
C SER A 211 0.36 -7.98 29.96
N GLY A 212 -0.30 -9.14 30.10
CA GLY A 212 -1.75 -9.26 30.29
C GLY A 212 -2.58 -8.66 29.16
N VAL A 213 -3.82 -8.28 29.49
CA VAL A 213 -4.82 -7.83 28.50
C VAL A 213 -4.39 -6.54 27.78
N PHE A 214 -3.75 -5.61 28.47
CA PHE A 214 -3.33 -4.35 27.86
C PHE A 214 -2.15 -4.52 26.90
N GLY A 215 -1.19 -5.40 27.22
CA GLY A 215 -0.14 -5.79 26.29
C GLY A 215 -0.71 -6.47 25.05
N TRP A 216 -1.72 -7.32 25.23
CA TRP A 216 -2.39 -8.02 24.12
C TRP A 216 -3.09 -7.03 23.17
N LEU A 217 -3.84 -6.08 23.73
CA LEU A 217 -4.52 -5.04 22.95
C LEU A 217 -3.51 -4.18 22.18
N GLY A 218 -2.42 -3.75 22.84
CA GLY A 218 -1.37 -2.95 22.21
C GLY A 218 -0.68 -3.69 21.06
N ALA A 219 -0.23 -4.92 21.30
CA ALA A 219 0.44 -5.75 20.28
C ALA A 219 -0.50 -6.09 19.11
N THR A 220 -1.77 -6.39 19.40
CA THR A 220 -2.80 -6.65 18.40
C THR A 220 -3.05 -5.41 17.54
N ALA A 221 -3.23 -4.24 18.16
CA ALA A 221 -3.45 -2.99 17.43
C ALA A 221 -2.26 -2.66 16.54
N VAL A 222 -1.04 -2.65 17.07
CA VAL A 222 0.16 -2.38 16.28
C VAL A 222 0.27 -3.34 15.09
N THR A 223 0.06 -4.64 15.31
CA THR A 223 0.12 -5.64 14.24
C THR A 223 -0.96 -5.40 13.17
N ALA A 224 -2.19 -5.10 13.58
CA ALA A 224 -3.31 -4.79 12.68
C ALA A 224 -2.99 -3.61 11.76
N PHE A 225 -2.50 -2.50 12.32
CA PHE A 225 -2.18 -1.32 11.52
C PHE A 225 -0.95 -1.52 10.64
N VAL A 226 0.06 -2.27 11.11
CA VAL A 226 1.20 -2.68 10.26
C VAL A 226 0.74 -3.55 9.08
N ALA A 227 -0.23 -4.43 9.29
CA ALA A 227 -0.80 -5.26 8.23
C ALA A 227 -1.53 -4.41 7.16
N LEU A 228 -2.30 -3.40 7.58
CA LEU A 228 -2.93 -2.43 6.66
C LEU A 228 -1.89 -1.60 5.90
N TRP A 229 -0.87 -1.11 6.60
CA TRP A 229 0.25 -0.39 5.99
C TRP A 229 0.99 -1.27 4.96
N TRP A 230 1.18 -2.55 5.28
CA TRP A 230 1.80 -3.50 4.37
C TRP A 230 0.97 -3.74 3.10
N ALA A 231 -0.36 -3.86 3.24
CA ALA A 231 -1.26 -3.91 2.08
C ALA A 231 -1.14 -2.66 1.21
N ALA A 232 -1.13 -1.48 1.85
CA ALA A 232 -1.00 -0.19 1.19
C ALA A 232 0.34 -0.06 0.45
N ILE A 233 1.46 -0.59 0.96
CA ILE A 233 2.75 -0.59 0.27
C ILE A 233 2.81 -1.59 -0.88
N ARG A 234 2.11 -2.72 -0.75
CA ARG A 234 2.02 -3.75 -1.80
C ARG A 234 1.04 -3.40 -2.91
N GLY A 235 0.14 -2.44 -2.72
CA GLY A 235 -0.79 -1.96 -3.75
C GLY A 235 -1.88 -2.96 -4.08
N SER A 236 -2.77 -3.22 -3.13
CA SER A 236 -4.03 -3.92 -3.37
C SER A 236 -4.96 -3.10 -4.28
N ASP A 237 -5.77 -3.80 -5.07
CA ASP A 237 -6.72 -3.20 -6.01
C ASP A 237 -8.17 -3.45 -5.52
N PRO A 238 -8.90 -2.40 -5.10
CA PRO A 238 -10.25 -2.50 -4.61
C PRO A 238 -11.32 -2.55 -5.71
N SER A 239 -10.96 -2.44 -7.00
CA SER A 239 -11.93 -2.25 -8.08
C SER A 239 -12.86 -3.42 -8.35
#